data_AF-A0A3S1R6U8-F1
#
_entry.id   AF-A0A3S1R6U8-F1
#
_cell.length_a   1.000
_cell.length_b   1.000
_cell.length_c   1.000
_cell.angle_alpha   90.00
_cell.angle_beta   90.00
_cell.angle_gamma   90.00
#
_symmetry.space_group_name_H-M   'P 1'
#
loop_
_entity.id
_entity.type
_entity.pdbx_description
1 polymer ?
#
loop_
_entity_poly.entity_id
_entity_poly.type
_entity_poly.pdbx_seq_one_letter_code
_entity_poly.pdbx_strand_id
1 'polypeptide(L)'
;MSGTSPQAIAPGLSRRLAAFVRNSQWNDVPEPVCEHALRALFNGFGTALGGSSDQAILRLAASLAPFSAGTAATVVGHGAKRDAPTAAFLNAASMNVFDFDDT
;
A
#
# COMPACT_ATOMS: atom_id res chain seq x y z
N MET A 1 10.83 -38.99 -3.90
CA MET A 1 10.32 -37.65 -4.23
C MET A 1 8.85 -37.60 -3.84
N SER A 2 8.56 -37.24 -2.58
CA SER A 2 7.18 -37.15 -2.10
C SER A 2 6.64 -35.77 -2.45
N GLY A 3 5.82 -35.70 -3.50
CA GLY A 3 5.15 -34.47 -3.90
C GLY A 3 4.10 -34.07 -2.85
N THR A 4 4.23 -32.86 -2.31
CA THR A 4 3.25 -32.27 -1.40
C THR A 4 1.92 -32.11 -2.14
N SER A 5 0.87 -32.79 -1.69
CA SER A 5 -0.48 -32.60 -2.23
C SER A 5 -0.94 -31.16 -1.98
N PRO A 6 -1.61 -30.50 -2.95
CA PRO A 6 -2.11 -29.16 -2.75
C PRO A 6 -3.11 -29.14 -1.59
N GLN A 7 -2.86 -28.29 -0.60
CA GLN A 7 -3.71 -28.16 0.57
C GLN A 7 -5.05 -27.56 0.14
N ALA A 8 -6.13 -28.30 0.36
CA ALA A 8 -7.47 -27.87 -0.03
C ALA A 8 -7.83 -26.56 0.69
N ILE A 9 -8.12 -25.50 -0.06
CA ILE A 9 -8.61 -24.23 0.47
C ILE A 9 -9.93 -24.54 1.20
N ALA A 10 -9.94 -24.42 2.53
CA ALA A 10 -11.13 -24.67 3.32
C ALA A 10 -12.30 -23.79 2.79
N PRO A 11 -13.47 -24.38 2.47
CA PRO A 11 -14.58 -23.62 1.92
C PRO A 11 -14.94 -22.44 2.84
N GLY A 12 -15.25 -21.30 2.23
CA GLY A 12 -15.66 -20.09 2.95
C GLY A 12 -14.52 -19.25 3.55
N LEU A 13 -13.26 -19.47 3.17
CA LEU A 13 -12.14 -18.64 3.63
C LEU A 13 -12.37 -17.13 3.38
N SER A 14 -12.75 -16.75 2.16
CA SER A 14 -13.06 -15.34 1.83
C SER A 14 -14.18 -14.77 2.70
N ARG A 15 -15.17 -15.60 3.05
CA ARG A 15 -16.28 -15.20 3.93
C ARG A 15 -15.79 -14.96 5.36
N ARG A 16 -14.90 -15.81 5.88
CA ARG A 16 -14.30 -15.63 7.21
C ARG A 16 -13.44 -14.37 7.27
N LEU A 17 -12.61 -14.13 6.26
CA LEU A 17 -11.80 -12.91 6.19
C LEU A 17 -12.66 -11.64 6.11
N ALA A 18 -13.69 -11.65 5.27
CA ALA A 18 -14.62 -10.52 5.18
C ALA A 18 -15.36 -10.27 6.51
N ALA A 19 -15.77 -11.34 7.22
CA ALA A 19 -16.40 -11.23 8.53
C ALA A 19 -15.44 -10.69 9.60
N PHE A 20 -14.16 -11.10 9.56
CA PHE A 20 -13.11 -10.55 10.42
C PHE A 20 -12.99 -9.03 10.19
N VAL A 21 -12.69 -8.59 8.97
CA VAL A 21 -12.51 -7.16 8.65
C VAL A 21 -13.75 -6.33 9.01
N ARG A 22 -14.95 -6.83 8.73
CA ARG A 22 -16.22 -6.15 9.05
C ARG A 22 -16.41 -5.94 10.56
N ASN A 23 -16.01 -6.93 11.36
CA ASN A 23 -16.29 -6.95 12.80
C ASN A 23 -15.15 -6.38 13.65
N SER A 24 -13.96 -6.19 13.08
CA SER A 24 -12.82 -5.57 13.77
C SER A 24 -13.13 -4.13 14.20
N GLN A 25 -12.84 -3.82 15.46
CA GLN A 25 -12.90 -2.47 16.01
C GLN A 25 -11.52 -1.98 16.43
N TRP A 26 -11.36 -0.67 16.54
CA TRP A 26 -10.10 -0.06 16.98
C TRP A 26 -9.64 -0.59 18.36
N ASN A 27 -10.58 -0.78 19.29
CA ASN A 27 -10.28 -1.26 20.64
C ASN A 27 -9.87 -2.75 20.68
N ASP A 28 -10.04 -3.49 19.58
CA ASP A 28 -9.61 -4.89 19.48
C ASP A 28 -8.13 -5.01 19.06
N VAL A 29 -7.50 -3.89 18.64
CA VAL A 29 -6.11 -3.89 18.18
C VAL A 29 -5.18 -3.80 19.40
N PRO A 30 -4.28 -4.79 19.62
CA PRO A 30 -3.34 -4.72 20.72
C PRO A 30 -2.41 -3.51 20.61
N GLU A 31 -2.10 -2.87 21.73
CA GLU A 31 -1.21 -1.70 21.79
C GLU A 31 0.13 -1.92 21.05
N PRO A 32 0.84 -3.06 21.20
CA PRO A 32 2.05 -3.30 20.43
C PRO A 32 1.83 -3.27 18.90
N VAL A 33 0.68 -3.72 18.42
CA VAL A 33 0.34 -3.70 16.98
C VAL A 33 0.13 -2.26 16.51
N CYS A 34 -0.51 -1.41 17.31
CA CYS A 34 -0.65 0.02 17.03
C CYS A 34 0.72 0.72 16.94
N GLU A 35 1.63 0.44 17.87
CA GLU A 35 2.99 1.00 17.85
C GLU A 35 3.76 0.57 16.59
N HIS A 36 3.68 -0.71 16.24
CA HIS A 36 4.30 -1.24 15.03
C HIS A 36 3.70 -0.62 13.76
N ALA A 37 2.37 -0.47 13.70
CA ALA A 37 1.71 0.18 12.58
C ALA A 37 2.18 1.64 12.39
N LEU A 38 2.36 2.38 13.49
CA LEU A 38 2.88 3.75 13.41
C LEU A 38 4.30 3.81 12.83
N ARG A 39 5.18 2.88 13.25
CA ARG A 39 6.55 2.78 12.72
C ARG A 39 6.54 2.41 11.23
N ALA A 40 5.70 1.46 10.83
CA ALA A 40 5.56 1.05 9.43
C ALA A 40 5.02 2.19 8.55
N LEU A 41 4.03 2.96 9.03
CA LEU A 41 3.53 4.14 8.33
C LEU A 41 4.60 5.22 8.18
N PHE A 42 5.39 5.46 9.22
CA PHE A 42 6.50 6.42 9.17
C PHE A 42 7.59 5.97 8.18
N ASN A 43 7.97 4.69 8.22
CA ASN A 43 8.92 4.10 7.28
C ASN A 43 8.42 4.23 5.83
N GLY A 44 7.18 3.78 5.56
CA GLY A 44 6.56 3.90 4.24
C GLY A 44 6.49 5.35 3.74
N PHE A 45 6.16 6.32 4.60
CA PHE A 45 6.19 7.72 4.18
C PHE A 45 7.61 8.19 3.83
N GLY A 46 8.62 7.78 4.61
CA GLY A 46 10.02 8.09 4.37
C GLY A 46 10.53 7.51 3.05
N THR A 47 10.23 6.23 2.76
CA THR A 47 10.63 5.59 1.51
C THR A 47 9.89 6.18 0.31
N ALA A 48 8.59 6.46 0.43
CA ALA A 48 7.83 7.16 -0.60
C ALA A 48 8.46 8.51 -0.95
N LEU A 49 8.83 9.29 0.07
CA LEU A 49 9.47 10.59 -0.14
C LEU A 49 10.85 10.45 -0.77
N GLY A 50 11.67 9.51 -0.29
CA GLY A 50 13.00 9.22 -0.85
C GLY A 50 12.95 8.76 -2.30
N GLY A 51 11.97 7.94 -2.67
CA GLY A 51 11.76 7.44 -4.02
C GLY A 51 11.03 8.40 -4.96
N SER A 52 10.44 9.49 -4.44
CA SER A 52 9.51 10.35 -5.20
C SER A 52 10.12 11.02 -6.43
N SER A 53 11.43 11.26 -6.44
CA SER A 53 12.18 11.87 -7.55
C SER A 53 12.85 10.86 -8.48
N ASP A 54 12.67 9.57 -8.26
CA ASP A 54 13.24 8.53 -9.14
C ASP A 54 12.66 8.62 -10.55
N GLN A 55 13.48 8.33 -11.56
CA GLN A 55 13.09 8.43 -12.97
C GLN A 55 11.92 7.51 -13.33
N ALA A 56 11.82 6.33 -12.72
CA ALA A 56 10.69 5.43 -12.94
C ALA A 56 9.40 6.06 -12.42
N ILE A 57 9.43 6.69 -11.23
CA ILE A 57 8.26 7.36 -10.64
C ILE A 57 7.82 8.56 -11.47
N LEU A 58 8.77 9.39 -11.93
CA LEU A 58 8.45 10.54 -12.77
C LEU A 58 7.80 10.11 -14.10
N ARG A 59 8.32 9.06 -14.74
CA ARG A 59 7.75 8.50 -15.97
C ARG A 59 6.36 7.90 -15.74
N LEU A 60 6.18 7.21 -14.61
CA LEU A 60 4.91 6.63 -14.22
C LEU A 60 3.84 7.71 -13.99
N ALA A 61 4.20 8.78 -13.28
CA ALA A 61 3.33 9.93 -13.06
C ALA A 61 2.92 10.60 -14.37
N ALA A 62 3.85 10.76 -15.32
CA ALA A 62 3.54 11.31 -16.64
C ALA A 62 2.61 10.38 -17.44
N SER A 63 2.86 9.07 -17.42
CA SER A 63 2.07 8.06 -18.13
C SER A 63 0.64 7.96 -17.62
N LEU A 64 0.44 8.08 -16.29
CA LEU A 64 -0.87 7.99 -15.65
C LEU A 64 -1.67 9.29 -15.68
N ALA A 65 -1.00 10.43 -15.91
CA ALA A 65 -1.65 11.75 -15.88
C ALA A 65 -2.91 11.87 -16.76
N PRO A 66 -2.97 11.31 -17.99
CA PRO A 66 -4.17 11.37 -18.84
C PRO A 66 -5.36 10.54 -18.33
N PHE A 67 -5.11 9.57 -17.44
CA PHE A 67 -6.13 8.66 -16.90
C PHE A 67 -6.63 9.06 -15.51
N SER A 68 -5.94 10.01 -14.85
CA SER A 68 -6.32 10.51 -13.53
C SER A 68 -7.51 11.46 -13.60
N ALA A 69 -8.55 11.18 -12.82
CA ALA A 69 -9.78 11.98 -12.76
C ALA A 69 -9.83 12.90 -11.52
N GLY A 70 -9.35 14.14 -11.67
CA GLY A 70 -9.44 15.16 -10.62
C GLY A 70 -8.28 15.16 -9.61
N THR A 71 -8.49 15.84 -8.48
CA THR A 71 -7.43 16.22 -7.52
C THR A 71 -7.86 15.95 -6.07
N ALA A 72 -8.12 14.69 -5.74
CA ALA A 72 -8.66 14.26 -4.45
C ALA A 72 -7.57 13.92 -3.41
N ALA A 73 -6.42 13.39 -3.85
CA ALA A 73 -5.40 12.82 -2.99
C ALA A 73 -3.99 13.31 -3.34
N THR A 74 -3.12 13.38 -2.34
CA THR A 74 -1.74 13.87 -2.46
C THR A 74 -0.80 12.77 -2.95
N VAL A 75 0.11 13.13 -3.85
CA VAL A 75 1.27 12.31 -4.21
C VAL A 75 2.47 12.79 -3.39
N VAL A 76 3.08 11.90 -2.60
CA VAL A 76 4.18 12.24 -1.69
C VAL A 76 5.38 12.74 -2.49
N GLY A 77 6.00 13.85 -2.04
CA GLY A 77 7.14 14.47 -2.72
C GLY A 77 6.78 15.24 -3.99
N HIS A 78 5.51 15.25 -4.40
CA HIS A 78 5.03 15.97 -5.57
C HIS A 78 4.11 17.10 -5.12
N GLY A 79 4.29 18.32 -5.64
CA GLY A 79 3.38 19.45 -5.36
C GLY A 79 1.97 19.30 -5.97
N ALA A 80 1.66 18.14 -6.55
CA ALA A 80 0.44 17.87 -7.28
C ALA A 80 -0.48 16.90 -6.51
N LYS A 81 -1.77 17.06 -6.72
CA LYS A 81 -2.80 16.09 -6.32
C LYS A 81 -3.33 15.35 -7.55
N ARG A 82 -3.79 14.12 -7.33
CA ARG A 82 -4.40 13.25 -8.34
C ARG A 82 -5.70 12.65 -7.80
N ASP A 83 -6.38 11.83 -8.58
CA ASP A 83 -7.45 11.00 -8.04
C ASP A 83 -6.91 10.00 -7.01
N ALA A 84 -7.81 9.45 -6.19
CA ALA A 84 -7.43 8.51 -5.15
C ALA A 84 -6.65 7.28 -5.67
N PRO A 85 -7.07 6.57 -6.74
CA PRO A 85 -6.34 5.40 -7.20
C PRO A 85 -4.97 5.73 -7.79
N THR A 86 -4.84 6.81 -8.58
CA THR A 86 -3.56 7.23 -9.15
C THR A 86 -2.60 7.69 -8.07
N ALA A 87 -3.07 8.46 -7.08
CA ALA A 87 -2.23 8.88 -5.97
C ALA A 87 -1.77 7.69 -5.12
N ALA A 88 -2.67 6.75 -4.81
CA ALA A 88 -2.31 5.54 -4.07
C ALA A 88 -1.25 4.70 -4.81
N PHE A 89 -1.43 4.52 -6.12
CA PHE A 89 -0.49 3.76 -6.94
C PHE A 89 0.89 4.44 -7.02
N LEU A 90 0.94 5.76 -7.25
CA LEU A 90 2.21 6.50 -7.31
C LEU A 90 2.94 6.46 -5.96
N ASN A 91 2.22 6.65 -4.84
CA ASN A 91 2.82 6.57 -3.51
C ASN A 91 3.37 5.16 -3.23
N ALA A 92 2.63 4.10 -3.57
CA ALA A 92 3.09 2.72 -3.41
C ALA A 92 4.30 2.39 -4.29
N ALA A 93 4.30 2.83 -5.55
CA ALA A 93 5.45 2.66 -6.43
C ALA A 93 6.68 3.38 -5.87
N SER A 94 6.53 4.60 -5.36
CA SER A 94 7.63 5.33 -4.72
C SER A 94 8.15 4.68 -3.44
N MET A 95 7.28 4.04 -2.64
CA MET A 95 7.70 3.29 -1.45
C MET A 95 8.65 2.15 -1.79
N ASN A 96 8.38 1.45 -2.90
CA ASN A 96 9.08 0.22 -3.26
C ASN A 96 10.23 0.41 -4.28
N VAL A 97 10.35 1.60 -4.91
CA VAL A 97 11.30 1.80 -6.03
C VAL A 97 12.76 1.49 -5.70
N PHE A 98 13.16 1.64 -4.44
CA PHE A 98 14.51 1.33 -3.96
C PHE A 98 14.59 0.07 -3.10
N ASP A 99 13.48 -0.65 -2.91
CA ASP A 99 13.41 -1.86 -2.08
C ASP A 99 13.87 -1.61 -0.63
N PHE A 100 13.50 -0.44 -0.09
CA PHE A 100 13.80 -0.01 1.28
C PHE A 100 12.56 0.01 2.19
N ASP A 101 11.39 -0.35 1.67
CA ASP A 101 10.21 -0.57 2.50
C ASP A 101 10.37 -1.78 3.43
N ASP A 102 9.53 -1.85 4.47
CA ASP A 102 9.65 -2.88 5.50
C ASP A 102 9.50 -4.29 4.93
N THR A 103 10.20 -5.26 5.53
CA THR A 103 10.12 -6.71 5.24
C THR A 103 9.53 -7.48 6.42
#